data_AF-A0A163TH01-F1
#
_entry.id   AF-A0A163TH01-F1
#
_cell.length_a   1.000
_cell.length_b   1.000
_cell.length_c   1.000
_cell.angle_alpha   90.00
_cell.angle_beta   90.00
_cell.angle_gamma   90.00
#
_symmetry.space_group_name_H-M   'P 1'
#
loop_
_entity.id
_entity.type
_entity.pdbx_description
1 polymer ?
#
loop_
_entity_poly.entity_id
_entity_poly.type
_entity_poly.pdbx_seq_one_letter_code
_entity_poly.pdbx_strand_id
1 'polypeptide(L)'
;MSVEFRQDIGLVGISRQRIGDEDHLPIEGKSAPKFQPRHGELEDVLRRPTLDERLTNHLQPRQIDPYLLNPQTLSQTRRDVLEIFESAAEGVYGPAGAALAAAAVLVFGEVEAEIDIHSGLAALFKG
;
A
#
# COMPACT_ATOMS: atom_id res chain seq x y z
N MET A 1 -15.07 -20.87 -0.93
CA MET A 1 -14.72 -20.62 -2.35
C MET A 1 -15.91 -19.94 -2.97
N SER A 2 -15.87 -18.70 -3.45
CA SER A 2 -14.73 -17.95 -3.99
C SER A 2 -14.98 -16.46 -3.77
N VAL A 3 -13.93 -15.70 -3.46
CA VAL A 3 -13.97 -14.23 -3.44
C VAL A 3 -13.36 -13.78 -4.76
N GLU A 4 -14.20 -13.31 -5.69
CA GLU A 4 -13.74 -12.55 -6.85
C GLU A 4 -13.48 -11.11 -6.42
N PHE A 5 -12.21 -10.70 -6.42
CA PHE A 5 -11.85 -9.29 -6.35
C PHE A 5 -11.99 -8.68 -7.74
N ARG A 6 -13.02 -7.84 -7.93
CA ARG A 6 -13.26 -7.12 -9.17
C ARG A 6 -12.62 -5.72 -9.08
N GLN A 7 -11.60 -5.47 -9.90
CA GLN A 7 -10.89 -4.18 -10.03
C GLN A 7 -11.67 -3.17 -10.89
N ASP A 8 -12.95 -2.94 -10.62
CA ASP A 8 -13.80 -2.02 -11.39
C ASP A 8 -14.35 -0.86 -10.54
N ILE A 9 -13.53 -0.26 -9.68
CA ILE A 9 -13.93 0.99 -8.99
C ILE A 9 -13.45 2.18 -9.83
N GLY A 10 -13.99 2.31 -11.04
CA GLY A 10 -14.06 3.58 -11.74
C GLY A 10 -15.29 4.35 -11.26
N LEU A 11 -15.15 5.66 -11.01
CA LEU A 11 -16.31 6.51 -10.69
C LEU A 11 -17.13 6.72 -11.97
N VAL A 12 -18.08 5.83 -12.25
CA VAL A 12 -18.90 5.84 -13.49
C VAL A 12 -19.97 6.95 -13.47
N GLY A 13 -20.23 7.56 -12.32
CA GLY A 13 -21.12 8.73 -12.23
C GLY A 13 -21.34 9.20 -10.81
N ILE A 14 -21.60 10.49 -10.65
CA ILE A 14 -22.04 11.09 -9.38
C ILE A 14 -23.57 11.18 -9.45
N SER A 15 -24.28 10.28 -8.78
CA SER A 15 -25.72 10.48 -8.54
C SER A 15 -25.89 11.41 -7.35
N ARG A 16 -26.46 12.60 -7.59
CA ARG A 16 -26.96 13.44 -6.49
C ARG A 16 -28.24 12.80 -5.97
N GLN A 17 -28.13 12.00 -4.92
CA GLN A 17 -29.28 11.57 -4.15
C GLN A 17 -29.75 12.78 -3.31
N ARG A 18 -30.85 13.42 -3.70
CA ARG A 18 -31.58 14.30 -2.77
C ARG A 18 -32.39 13.39 -1.84
N ILE A 19 -31.83 13.10 -0.68
CA ILE A 19 -32.58 12.49 0.42
C ILE A 19 -33.27 13.65 1.14
N GLY A 20 -34.61 13.65 1.16
CA GLY A 20 -35.41 14.59 1.96
C GLY A 20 -36.21 15.66 1.21
N ASP A 21 -36.72 15.39 -0.01
CA ASP A 21 -37.66 16.34 -0.68
C ASP A 21 -39.03 16.47 0.05
N GLU A 22 -39.24 15.73 1.16
CA GLU A 22 -40.39 15.92 2.08
C GLU A 22 -40.00 16.36 3.50
N ASP A 23 -38.73 16.64 3.78
CA ASP A 23 -38.35 17.28 5.05
C ASP A 23 -38.45 18.79 4.85
N HIS A 24 -39.58 19.34 5.33
CA HIS A 24 -39.84 20.77 5.40
C HIS A 24 -38.58 21.54 5.80
N LEU A 25 -38.04 22.33 4.87
CA LEU A 25 -37.00 23.30 5.22
C LEU A 25 -37.51 24.14 6.40
N PRO A 26 -36.73 24.31 7.47
CA PRO A 26 -37.14 25.18 8.57
C PRO A 26 -37.44 26.56 8.00
N ILE A 27 -38.67 27.01 8.22
CA ILE A 27 -39.17 28.31 7.80
C ILE A 27 -38.26 29.34 8.46
N GLU A 28 -37.41 29.96 7.65
CA GLU A 28 -36.46 31.02 8.03
C GLU A 28 -35.33 30.60 9.00
N GLY A 29 -34.48 29.67 8.55
CA GLY A 29 -33.14 29.46 9.10
C GLY A 29 -32.10 30.35 8.37
N LYS A 30 -31.28 31.09 9.13
CA LYS A 30 -30.20 31.97 8.66
C LYS A 30 -29.50 31.44 7.39
N SER A 31 -29.35 32.32 6.39
CA SER A 31 -28.61 32.05 5.16
C SER A 31 -27.31 31.30 5.46
N ALA A 32 -27.18 30.08 4.91
CA ALA A 32 -25.96 29.30 5.05
C ALA A 32 -24.76 30.16 4.58
N PRO A 33 -23.63 30.15 5.29
CA PRO A 33 -22.48 30.94 4.89
C PRO A 33 -22.08 30.58 3.45
N LYS A 34 -21.95 31.58 2.59
CA LYS A 34 -21.47 31.40 1.22
C LYS A 34 -20.10 30.74 1.29
N PHE A 35 -19.99 29.53 0.76
CA PHE A 35 -18.69 28.88 0.57
C PHE A 35 -17.89 29.73 -0.40
N GLN A 36 -16.92 30.48 0.12
CA GLN A 36 -15.92 31.19 -0.67
C GLN A 36 -14.64 30.34 -0.63
N PRO A 37 -14.33 29.58 -1.70
CA PRO A 37 -13.07 28.87 -1.76
C PRO A 37 -11.92 29.89 -1.65
N ARG A 38 -11.03 29.67 -0.69
CA ARG A 38 -9.81 30.48 -0.58
C ARG A 38 -8.94 30.13 -1.77
N HIS A 39 -8.59 31.14 -2.58
CA HIS A 39 -7.94 30.93 -3.89
C HIS A 39 -6.66 30.07 -3.84
N GLY A 40 -5.95 30.03 -2.70
CA GLY A 40 -4.77 29.17 -2.51
C GLY A 40 -5.09 27.68 -2.30
N GLU A 41 -6.22 27.35 -1.68
CA GLU A 41 -6.59 25.96 -1.40
C GLU A 41 -7.00 25.22 -2.69
N LEU A 42 -7.47 25.94 -3.71
CA LEU A 42 -7.79 25.34 -5.01
C LEU A 42 -6.52 24.96 -5.78
N GLU A 43 -5.51 25.81 -5.78
CA GLU A 43 -4.19 25.51 -6.34
C GLU A 43 -3.56 24.30 -5.65
N ASP A 44 -3.65 24.23 -4.31
CA ASP A 44 -3.15 23.09 -3.54
C ASP A 44 -3.89 21.78 -3.86
N VAL A 45 -5.19 21.84 -4.17
CA VAL A 45 -5.98 20.68 -4.61
C VAL A 45 -5.63 20.28 -6.04
N LEU A 46 -5.43 21.25 -6.93
CA LEU A 46 -5.09 21.01 -8.34
C LEU A 46 -3.65 20.52 -8.54
N ARG A 47 -2.72 20.88 -7.65
CA ARG A 47 -1.31 20.45 -7.67
C ARG A 47 -1.03 19.24 -6.78
N ARG A 48 -2.05 18.53 -6.30
CA ARG A 48 -1.82 17.33 -5.51
C ARG A 48 -1.07 16.31 -6.37
N PRO A 49 0.05 15.75 -5.85
CA PRO A 49 0.74 14.71 -6.58
C PRO A 49 -0.21 13.52 -6.78
N THR A 50 -0.14 12.94 -7.96
CA THR A 50 -0.97 11.79 -8.33
C THR A 50 -0.70 10.62 -7.38
N LEU A 51 -1.62 9.65 -7.33
CA LEU A 51 -1.42 8.46 -6.51
C LEU A 51 -0.12 7.73 -6.89
N ASP A 52 0.20 7.65 -8.19
CA ASP A 52 1.42 7.01 -8.70
C ASP A 52 2.70 7.78 -8.30
N GLU A 53 2.67 9.11 -8.37
CA GLU A 53 3.77 9.96 -7.91
C GLU A 53 4.01 9.81 -6.39
N ARG A 54 2.94 9.69 -5.61
CA ARG A 54 3.03 9.44 -4.17
C ARG A 54 3.51 8.03 -3.87
N LEU A 55 3.00 7.03 -4.59
CA LEU A 55 3.41 5.63 -4.44
C LEU A 55 4.89 5.48 -4.71
N THR A 56 5.41 6.07 -5.78
CA THR A 56 6.82 5.97 -6.12
C THR A 56 7.71 6.54 -5.00
N ASN A 57 7.31 7.67 -4.41
CA ASN A 57 7.99 8.28 -3.27
C ASN A 57 7.95 7.43 -1.99
N HIS A 58 6.95 6.55 -1.84
CA HIS A 58 6.81 5.65 -0.69
C HIS A 58 7.45 4.28 -0.91
N LEU A 59 7.53 3.83 -2.17
CA LEU A 59 8.08 2.53 -2.53
C LEU A 59 9.60 2.56 -2.72
N GLN A 60 10.17 3.69 -3.10
CA GLN A 60 11.62 3.81 -3.24
C GLN A 60 12.26 4.33 -1.93
N PRO A 61 13.13 3.54 -1.28
CA PRO A 61 13.87 4.03 -0.13
C PRO A 61 14.83 5.14 -0.59
N ARG A 62 14.70 6.33 0.03
CA ARG A 62 15.59 7.49 -0.27
C ARG A 62 17.04 7.25 0.16
N GLN A 63 17.24 6.35 1.11
CA GLN A 63 18.52 5.95 1.65
C GLN A 63 18.46 4.44 1.90
N ILE A 64 19.42 3.71 1.34
CA ILE A 64 19.64 2.30 1.64
C ILE A 64 20.71 2.23 2.72
N ASP A 65 20.49 1.44 3.77
CA ASP A 65 21.51 1.19 4.78
C ASP A 65 22.75 0.59 4.10
N PRO A 66 23.95 1.21 4.22
CA PRO A 66 25.18 0.69 3.62
C PRO A 66 25.49 -0.76 4.01
N TYR A 67 25.07 -1.23 5.18
CA TYR A 67 25.29 -2.60 5.62
C TYR A 67 24.50 -3.61 4.77
N LEU A 68 23.38 -3.22 4.17
CA LEU A 68 22.61 -4.07 3.26
C LEU A 68 23.31 -4.31 1.91
N LEU A 69 24.42 -3.63 1.64
CA LEU A 69 25.29 -3.94 0.50
C LEU A 69 26.16 -5.17 0.76
N ASN A 70 26.34 -5.58 2.03
CA ASN A 70 27.03 -6.82 2.35
C ASN A 70 26.08 -8.00 2.09
N PRO A 71 26.46 -8.98 1.25
CA PRO A 71 25.60 -10.11 0.94
C PRO A 71 25.14 -10.88 2.17
N GLN A 72 26.02 -11.12 3.16
CA GLN A 72 25.66 -11.86 4.37
C GLN A 72 24.64 -11.11 5.22
N THR A 73 24.82 -9.81 5.36
CA THR A 73 23.88 -8.95 6.10
C THR A 73 22.54 -8.89 5.38
N LEU A 74 22.55 -8.76 4.05
CA LEU A 74 21.33 -8.76 3.26
C LEU A 74 20.55 -10.08 3.39
N SER A 75 21.24 -11.22 3.25
CA SER A 75 20.66 -12.56 3.42
C SER A 75 20.03 -12.73 4.80
N GLN A 76 20.75 -12.31 5.85
CA GLN A 76 20.22 -12.40 7.21
C GLN A 76 19.01 -11.49 7.40
N THR A 77 19.10 -10.24 6.94
CA THR A 77 18.00 -9.28 7.01
C THR A 77 16.75 -9.80 6.32
N ARG A 78 16.87 -10.47 5.15
CA ARG A 78 15.72 -11.08 4.47
C ARG A 78 15.02 -12.14 5.32
N ARG A 79 15.79 -13.00 6.00
CA ARG A 79 15.23 -14.02 6.90
C ARG A 79 14.54 -13.39 8.10
N ASP A 80 15.17 -12.38 8.70
CA ASP A 80 14.58 -11.65 9.83
C ASP A 80 13.27 -10.95 9.42
N VAL A 81 13.24 -10.33 8.23
CA VAL A 81 12.03 -9.70 7.69
C VAL A 81 10.92 -10.72 7.43
N LEU A 82 11.26 -11.89 6.90
CA LEU A 82 10.29 -12.98 6.71
C LEU A 82 9.65 -13.37 8.05
N GLU A 83 10.46 -13.63 9.08
CA GLU A 83 9.99 -14.01 10.41
C GLU A 83 9.08 -12.93 11.03
N ILE A 84 9.45 -11.65 10.84
CA ILE A 84 8.63 -10.51 11.28
C ILE A 84 7.27 -10.51 10.57
N PHE A 85 7.23 -10.72 9.25
CA PHE A 85 5.96 -10.71 8.52
C PHE A 85 5.08 -11.90 8.89
N GLU A 86 5.65 -13.10 9.05
CA GLU A 86 4.91 -14.29 9.50
C GLU A 86 4.32 -14.05 10.90
N SER A 87 5.13 -13.60 11.85
CA SER A 87 4.69 -13.29 13.21
C SER A 87 3.62 -12.20 13.25
N ALA A 88 3.77 -11.15 12.43
CA ALA A 88 2.81 -10.06 12.36
C ALA A 88 1.49 -10.49 11.71
N ALA A 89 1.53 -11.39 10.71
CA ALA A 89 0.34 -11.91 10.05
C ALA A 89 -0.51 -12.77 11.00
N GLU A 90 0.12 -13.57 11.86
CA GLU A 90 -0.59 -14.38 12.87
C GLU A 90 -1.33 -13.52 13.91
N GLY A 91 -0.77 -12.35 14.25
CA GLY A 91 -1.34 -11.44 15.25
C GLY A 91 -2.47 -10.53 14.75
N VAL A 92 -2.76 -10.51 13.44
CA VAL A 92 -3.68 -9.54 12.84
C VAL A 92 -4.77 -10.23 12.02
N TYR A 93 -6.03 -9.95 12.34
CA TYR A 93 -7.17 -10.46 11.58
C TYR A 93 -7.57 -9.56 10.41
N GLY A 94 -8.19 -10.18 9.40
CA GLY A 94 -8.80 -9.47 8.27
C GLY A 94 -7.82 -9.06 7.17
N PRO A 95 -8.15 -8.04 6.37
CA PRO A 95 -7.38 -7.67 5.18
C PRO A 95 -5.92 -7.30 5.44
N ALA A 96 -5.63 -6.71 6.60
CA ALA A 96 -4.27 -6.36 7.00
C ALA A 96 -3.39 -7.59 7.26
N GLY A 97 -3.92 -8.60 7.96
CA GLY A 97 -3.23 -9.88 8.17
C GLY A 97 -3.00 -10.62 6.86
N ALA A 98 -3.99 -10.62 5.96
CA ALA A 98 -3.85 -11.20 4.63
C ALA A 98 -2.77 -10.50 3.79
N ALA A 99 -2.65 -9.18 3.89
CA ALA A 99 -1.60 -8.41 3.21
C ALA A 99 -0.21 -8.72 3.77
N LEU A 100 -0.07 -8.89 5.09
CA LEU A 100 1.19 -9.29 5.73
C LEU A 100 1.60 -10.71 5.35
N ALA A 101 0.64 -11.65 5.34
CA ALA A 101 0.90 -13.02 4.88
C ALA A 101 1.33 -13.05 3.40
N ALA A 102 0.69 -12.25 2.55
CA ALA A 102 1.09 -12.13 1.15
C ALA A 102 2.51 -11.53 1.00
N ALA A 103 2.87 -10.56 1.84
CA ALA A 103 4.23 -10.01 1.87
C ALA A 103 5.26 -11.06 2.31
N ALA A 104 4.95 -11.87 3.32
CA ALA A 104 5.82 -12.98 3.75
C ALA A 104 6.12 -13.95 2.59
N VAL A 105 5.10 -14.32 1.80
CA VAL A 105 5.27 -15.21 0.63
C VAL A 105 6.23 -14.62 -0.39
N LEU A 106 6.19 -13.31 -0.64
CA LEU A 106 7.10 -12.65 -1.58
C LEU A 106 8.55 -12.71 -1.08
N VAL A 107 8.78 -12.41 0.19
CA VAL A 107 10.13 -12.45 0.79
C VAL A 107 10.67 -13.88 0.86
N PHE A 108 9.81 -14.86 1.15
CA PHE A 108 10.17 -16.28 1.14
C PHE A 108 10.70 -16.72 -0.23
N GLY A 109 10.05 -16.31 -1.32
CA GLY A 109 10.52 -16.60 -2.67
C GLY A 109 11.92 -16.04 -2.97
N GLU A 110 12.25 -14.87 -2.43
CA GLU A 110 13.62 -14.32 -2.55
C GLU A 110 14.64 -15.16 -1.78
N VAL A 111 14.29 -15.63 -0.58
CA VAL A 111 15.16 -16.48 0.24
C VAL A 111 15.42 -17.83 -0.43
N GLU A 112 14.39 -18.46 -1.02
CA GLU A 112 14.57 -19.71 -1.77
C GLU A 112 15.46 -19.54 -3.00
N ALA A 113 15.22 -18.50 -3.80
CA ALA A 113 16.04 -18.21 -4.97
C ALA A 113 17.51 -18.00 -4.61
N GLU A 114 17.79 -17.38 -3.46
CA GLU A 114 19.15 -17.20 -2.97
C GLU A 114 19.82 -18.52 -2.59
N ILE A 115 19.09 -19.44 -1.94
CA ILE A 115 19.58 -20.78 -1.60
C ILE A 115 19.94 -21.56 -2.88
N ASP A 116 19.09 -21.49 -3.90
CA ASP A 116 19.33 -22.13 -5.19
C ASP A 116 20.59 -21.57 -5.86
N ILE A 117 20.77 -20.25 -5.86
CA ILE A 117 21.98 -19.61 -6.40
C ILE A 117 23.23 -20.07 -5.66
N HIS A 118 23.21 -20.05 -4.32
CA HIS A 118 24.37 -20.47 -3.52
C HIS A 118 24.70 -21.94 -3.70
N SER A 119 23.69 -22.82 -3.77
CA SER A 119 23.89 -24.25 -4.00
C SER A 119 24.46 -24.51 -5.40
N GLY A 120 23.96 -23.83 -6.42
CA GLY A 120 24.47 -23.91 -7.80
C GLY A 120 25.92 -23.43 -7.90
N LEU A 121 26.25 -22.29 -7.30
CA LEU A 121 27.63 -21.79 -7.25
C LEU A 121 28.56 -22.75 -6.50
N ALA A 122 28.14 -23.28 -5.35
CA ALA A 122 28.92 -24.24 -4.59
C ALA A 122 29.17 -25.54 -5.37
N ALA A 123 28.20 -25.99 -6.18
CA ALA A 123 28.38 -27.13 -7.07
C ALA A 123 29.39 -26.84 -8.19
N LEU A 124 29.35 -25.64 -8.78
CA LEU A 124 30.31 -25.21 -9.80
C LEU A 124 31.74 -25.12 -9.28
N PHE A 125 31.94 -24.65 -8.04
CA PHE A 125 33.29 -24.55 -7.45
C PHE A 125 33.84 -25.87 -6.89
N LYS A 126 33.02 -26.91 -6.79
CA LYS A 126 33.44 -28.26 -6.38
C LYS A 126 33.77 -29.19 -7.56
N GLY A 127 33.45 -28.79 -8.79
CA GLY A 127 33.87 -29.44 -10.03
C GLY A 127 35.21 -28.90 -10.53
#